data_AF-A0A2M7RFZ3-F1
#
_entry.id   AF-A0A2M7RFZ3-F1
#
_cell.length_a   1.000
_cell.length_b   1.000
_cell.length_c   1.000
_cell.angle_alpha   90.00
_cell.angle_beta   90.00
_cell.angle_gamma   90.00
#
_symmetry.space_group_name_H-M   'P 1'
#
loop_
_entity.id
_entity.type
_entity.pdbx_description
1 polymer ?
#
loop_
_entity_poly.entity_id
_entity_poly.type
_entity_poly.pdbx_seq_one_letter_code
_entity_poly.pdbx_strand_id
1 'polypeptide(L)'
;MRKILSQSFFNRPALTVAKELMGKYLVRRYRGKLVSAMITEVEAYDGFKDKASHAFRGMTDRNKIMFGPAGFWYVYFTYGMHWMLNIVTGKKG
;
A
#
# COMPACT_ATOMS: atom_id res chain seq x y z
N MET A 1 -22.28 -2.97 -8.61
CA MET A 1 -21.13 -3.53 -9.36
C MET A 1 -19.84 -3.31 -8.58
N ARG A 2 -18.88 -4.25 -8.62
CA ARG A 2 -17.57 -4.06 -7.98
C ARG A 2 -16.76 -3.08 -8.82
N LYS A 3 -16.38 -1.93 -8.24
CA LYS A 3 -15.54 -0.93 -8.90
C LYS A 3 -14.10 -1.09 -8.41
N ILE A 4 -13.17 -1.29 -9.34
CA ILE A 4 -11.74 -1.30 -9.03
C ILE A 4 -11.32 0.15 -8.74
N LEU A 5 -10.61 0.34 -7.63
CA LEU A 5 -10.04 1.65 -7.28
C LEU A 5 -8.92 1.98 -8.27
N SER A 6 -9.03 3.12 -8.94
CA SER A 6 -8.04 3.58 -9.91
C SER A 6 -6.81 4.18 -9.22
N GLN A 7 -5.74 4.38 -9.99
CA GLN A 7 -4.54 5.07 -9.51
C GLN A 7 -4.83 6.45 -8.89
N SER A 8 -5.84 7.18 -9.40
CA SER A 8 -6.26 8.47 -8.84
C SER A 8 -6.76 8.38 -7.39
N PHE A 9 -7.31 7.23 -6.97
CA PHE A 9 -7.67 7.01 -5.58
C PHE A 9 -6.43 6.96 -4.68
N PHE A 10 -5.33 6.38 -5.16
CA PHE A 10 -4.08 6.22 -4.39
C PHE A 10 -3.14 7.42 -4.50
N ASN A 11 -3.22 8.20 -5.58
CA ASN A 11 -2.40 9.40 -5.80
C ASN A 11 -2.88 10.60 -4.96
N ARG A 12 -2.98 10.39 -3.65
CA ARG A 12 -3.43 11.34 -2.62
C ARG A 12 -2.61 11.10 -1.34
N PRO A 13 -2.64 12.02 -0.36
CA PRO A 13 -1.88 11.85 0.88
C PRO A 13 -2.20 10.53 1.60
N ALA A 14 -1.17 9.89 2.19
CA ALA A 14 -1.28 8.57 2.82
C ALA A 14 -2.41 8.51 3.87
N LEU A 15 -2.52 9.53 4.72
CA LEU A 15 -3.57 9.63 5.74
C LEU A 15 -4.99 9.69 5.16
N THR A 16 -5.17 10.36 4.02
CA THR A 16 -6.47 10.40 3.32
C THR A 16 -6.81 9.03 2.76
N VAL A 17 -5.86 8.40 2.07
CA VAL A 17 -6.06 7.08 1.48
C VAL A 17 -6.34 6.03 2.55
N ALA A 18 -5.59 6.03 3.65
CA ALA A 18 -5.76 5.10 4.76
C ALA A 18 -7.18 5.18 5.33
N LYS A 19 -7.67 6.37 5.67
CA LYS A 19 -9.04 6.57 6.19
C LYS A 19 -10.10 6.04 5.21
N GLU A 20 -9.95 6.30 3.92
CA GLU A 20 -10.93 5.90 2.91
C GLU A 20 -10.83 4.43 2.46
N LEU A 21 -9.70 3.77 2.73
CA LEU A 21 -9.48 2.34 2.49
C LEU A 21 -10.28 1.46 3.46
N MET A 22 -10.56 1.96 4.67
CA MET A 22 -11.41 1.26 5.61
C MET A 22 -12.77 0.90 4.99
N GLY A 23 -13.20 -0.35 5.15
CA GLY A 23 -14.42 -0.88 4.56
C GLY A 23 -14.35 -1.18 3.05
N LYS A 24 -13.22 -0.91 2.38
CA LYS A 24 -12.96 -1.41 1.01
C LYS A 24 -12.56 -2.88 1.07
N TYR A 25 -12.46 -3.52 -0.09
CA TYR A 25 -12.16 -4.95 -0.18
C TYR A 25 -10.84 -5.18 -0.89
N LEU A 26 -9.97 -5.99 -0.29
CA LEU A 26 -8.85 -6.61 -1.00
C LEU A 26 -9.38 -7.86 -1.71
N VAL A 27 -9.19 -7.92 -3.02
CA VAL A 27 -9.70 -9.01 -3.86
C VAL A 27 -8.54 -9.65 -4.61
N ARG A 28 -8.42 -10.98 -4.50
CA ARG A 28 -7.36 -11.75 -5.14
C ARG A 28 -7.96 -12.92 -5.91
N ARG A 29 -7.53 -13.09 -7.16
CA ARG A 29 -7.73 -14.36 -7.88
C ARG A 29 -6.62 -15.32 -7.45
N TYR A 30 -7.00 -16.47 -6.89
CA TYR A 30 -6.08 -17.49 -6.41
C TYR A 30 -6.60 -18.88 -6.78
N ARG A 31 -5.78 -19.66 -7.50
CA ARG A 31 -6.14 -21.02 -7.97
C ARG A 31 -7.51 -21.06 -8.65
N GLY A 32 -7.75 -20.13 -9.58
CA GLY A 32 -9.02 -20.01 -10.32
C GLY A 32 -10.19 -19.42 -9.55
N LYS A 33 -10.12 -19.33 -8.21
CA LYS A 33 -11.18 -18.78 -7.36
C LYS A 33 -10.93 -17.32 -7.03
N LEU A 34 -12.02 -16.57 -6.84
CA LEU A 34 -11.95 -15.19 -6.38
C LEU A 34 -12.13 -15.18 -4.86
N VAL A 35 -11.11 -14.70 -4.14
CA VAL A 35 -11.14 -14.51 -2.69
C VAL A 35 -11.20 -13.02 -2.41
N SER A 36 -12.03 -12.61 -1.45
CA SER A 36 -12.17 -11.22 -1.06
C SER A 36 -12.27 -11.09 0.45
N ALA A 37 -11.60 -10.10 1.02
CA ALA A 37 -11.70 -9.75 2.43
C ALA A 37 -11.89 -8.24 2.56
N MET A 38 -12.68 -7.82 3.54
CA MET A 38 -12.84 -6.40 3.87
C MET A 38 -11.61 -5.92 4.62
N ILE A 39 -11.15 -4.72 4.29
CA ILE A 39 -10.08 -4.03 5.00
C ILE A 39 -10.70 -3.39 6.24
N THR A 40 -10.37 -3.95 7.40
CA THR A 40 -10.85 -3.50 8.72
C THR A 40 -9.81 -2.69 9.48
N GLU A 41 -8.56 -2.67 9.00
CA GLU A 41 -7.44 -2.00 9.64
C GLU A 41 -6.39 -1.62 8.60
N VAL A 42 -5.75 -0.47 8.79
CA VAL A 42 -4.63 0.04 7.98
C VAL A 42 -3.70 0.90 8.83
N GLU A 43 -2.44 0.97 8.44
CA GLU A 43 -1.46 1.94 8.95
C GLU A 43 -1.03 2.87 7.83
N ALA A 44 -0.74 4.14 8.16
CA ALA A 44 -0.24 5.13 7.22
C ALA A 44 1.18 5.54 7.60
N TYR A 45 2.08 5.51 6.61
CA TYR A 45 3.48 5.92 6.77
C TYR A 45 3.75 7.16 5.92
N ASP A 46 4.12 8.29 6.53
CA ASP A 46 4.26 9.60 5.85
C ASP A 46 5.67 9.82 5.27
N GLY A 47 6.19 8.80 4.58
CA GLY A 47 7.43 8.89 3.81
C GLY A 47 8.61 9.44 4.60
N PHE A 48 9.19 10.54 4.12
CA PHE A 48 10.37 11.19 4.70
C PHE A 48 10.15 11.85 6.07
N LYS A 49 8.90 12.16 6.44
CA LYS A 49 8.58 12.82 7.72
C LYS A 49 8.41 11.83 8.86
N ASP A 50 8.24 10.57 8.53
CA ASP A 50 7.91 9.51 9.46
C ASP A 50 9.12 8.61 9.70
N LYS A 51 9.68 8.65 10.91
CA LYS A 51 10.83 7.83 11.32
C LYS A 51 10.56 6.32 11.28
N ALA A 52 9.30 5.90 11.36
CA ALA A 52 8.91 4.49 11.25
C ALA A 52 8.81 4.03 9.79
N SER A 53 8.73 4.95 8.83
CA SER A 53 8.64 4.62 7.42
C SER A 53 9.96 4.08 6.87
N HIS A 54 9.86 3.04 6.05
CA HIS A 54 10.99 2.56 5.27
C HIS A 54 11.55 3.60 4.29
N ALA A 55 10.81 4.66 3.97
CA ALA A 55 11.29 5.75 3.12
C ALA A 55 12.01 6.87 3.91
N PHE A 56 12.01 6.84 5.25
CA PHE A 56 12.57 7.91 6.09
C PHE A 56 14.01 8.29 5.73
N ARG A 57 14.86 7.28 5.51
CA ARG A 57 16.28 7.43 5.17
C ARG A 57 16.53 7.51 3.66
N GLY A 58 15.49 7.71 2.86
CA GLY A 58 15.56 7.75 1.41
C GLY A 58 15.52 6.37 0.74
N MET A 59 15.86 6.38 -0.55
CA MET A 59 15.72 5.24 -1.43
C MET A 59 16.85 4.23 -1.27
N THR A 60 16.48 2.96 -1.34
CA THR A 60 17.33 1.77 -1.37
C THR A 60 16.77 0.81 -2.43
N ASP A 61 17.55 -0.19 -2.86
CA ASP A 61 17.06 -1.17 -3.82
C ASP A 61 15.80 -1.91 -3.36
N ARG A 62 15.67 -2.13 -2.04
CA ARG A 62 14.52 -2.81 -1.44
C ARG A 62 13.25 -1.96 -1.51
N ASN A 63 13.34 -0.69 -1.15
CA ASN A 63 12.17 0.19 -1.00
C ASN A 63 11.92 1.07 -2.23
N LYS A 64 12.71 0.97 -3.32
CA LYS A 64 12.60 1.83 -4.51
C LYS A 64 11.20 1.95 -5.09
N ILE A 65 10.38 0.90 -4.93
CA ILE A 65 9.00 0.89 -5.39
C ILE A 65 8.13 1.93 -4.66
N MET A 66 8.44 2.25 -3.39
CA MET A 66 7.73 3.26 -2.59
C MET A 66 7.83 4.67 -3.20
N PHE A 67 8.86 4.92 -4.02
CA PHE A 67 9.08 6.19 -4.73
C PHE A 67 8.55 6.15 -6.18
N GLY A 68 7.88 5.05 -6.52
CA GLY A 68 7.25 4.83 -7.82
C GLY A 68 5.85 5.44 -7.91
N PRO A 69 5.08 5.06 -8.94
CA PRO A 69 3.70 5.51 -9.10
C PRO A 69 2.78 5.03 -7.95
N ALA A 70 1.81 5.86 -7.57
CA ALA A 70 0.77 5.45 -6.62
C ALA A 70 -0.03 4.23 -7.11
N GLY A 71 -0.55 3.46 -6.17
CA GLY A 71 -1.31 2.23 -6.42
C GLY A 71 -0.43 0.98 -6.63
N PHE A 72 0.88 1.12 -6.58
CA PHE A 72 1.80 -0.01 -6.66
C PHE A 72 1.89 -0.73 -5.32
N TRP A 73 2.07 -2.05 -5.35
CA TRP A 73 2.26 -2.84 -4.14
C TRP A 73 3.74 -2.84 -3.72
N TYR A 74 4.01 -2.51 -2.47
CA TYR A 74 5.28 -2.75 -1.81
C TYR A 74 5.11 -3.93 -0.84
N VAL A 75 5.64 -5.08 -1.25
CA VAL A 75 5.59 -6.31 -0.45
C VAL A 75 7.00 -6.67 -0.02
N TYR A 76 7.20 -6.86 1.28
CA TYR A 76 8.52 -7.20 1.81
C TYR A 76 8.42 -8.30 2.87
N PHE A 77 9.51 -9.05 3.01
CA PHE A 77 9.65 -10.11 3.99
C PHE A 77 10.27 -9.56 5.27
N THR A 78 9.72 -9.94 6.43
CA THR A 78 10.16 -9.46 7.74
C THR A 78 10.33 -10.61 8.72
N TYR A 79 11.29 -10.45 9.64
CA TYR A 79 11.63 -11.41 10.70
C TYR A 79 11.88 -12.85 10.24
N GLY A 80 12.23 -13.05 8.97
CA GLY A 80 12.47 -14.38 8.42
C GLY A 80 11.21 -15.26 8.29
N MET A 81 9.99 -14.71 8.47
CA MET A 81 8.77 -15.53 8.53
C MET A 81 7.51 -14.90 7.92
N HIS A 82 7.42 -13.57 7.83
CA HIS A 82 6.16 -12.90 7.48
C HIS A 82 6.29 -11.95 6.29
N TRP A 83 5.22 -11.82 5.51
CA TRP A 83 5.13 -10.90 4.39
C TRP A 83 4.20 -9.74 4.73
N MET A 84 4.69 -8.51 4.55
CA MET A 84 3.93 -7.29 4.78
C MET A 84 3.45 -6.72 3.45
N LEU A 85 2.16 -6.43 3.34
CA LEU A 85 1.55 -5.85 2.13
C LEU A 85 1.28 -4.36 2.35
N ASN A 86 1.89 -3.52 1.53
CA ASN A 86 1.73 -2.06 1.57
C ASN A 86 1.35 -1.56 0.18
N ILE A 87 0.64 -0.43 0.10
CA ILE A 87 0.31 0.22 -1.17
C ILE A 87 0.92 1.63 -1.21
N VAL A 88 1.53 1.97 -2.34
CA VAL A 88 2.16 3.28 -2.54
C VAL A 88 1.08 4.34 -2.75
N THR A 89 1.23 5.48 -2.06
CA THR A 89 0.30 6.61 -2.11
C THR A 89 1.02 7.91 -2.37
N GLY A 90 0.29 8.92 -2.84
CA GLY A 90 0.83 10.26 -3.08
C GLY A 90 1.52 10.40 -4.43
N LYS A 91 2.06 11.61 -4.68
CA LYS A 91 2.78 11.89 -5.92
C LYS A 91 4.06 11.07 -5.95
N LYS A 92 4.47 10.64 -7.15
CA LYS A 92 5.77 10.01 -7.36
C LYS A 92 6.88 10.96 -6.90
N GLY A 93 7.80 10.45 -6.08
CA GLY A 93 8.94 11.21 -5.56
C GLY A 93 9.25 10.86 -4.11
#